data_AF-A0A7Y2BR88-F1
#
_entry.id   AF-A0A7Y2BR88-F1
#
_cell.length_a   1.000
_cell.length_b   1.000
_cell.length_c   1.000
_cell.angle_alpha   90.00
_cell.angle_beta   90.00
_cell.angle_gamma   90.00
#
_symmetry.space_group_name_H-M   'P 1'
#
loop_
_entity.id
_entity.type
_entity.pdbx_description
1 polymer ?
#
loop_
_entity_poly.entity_id
_entity_poly.type
_entity_poly.pdbx_seq_one_letter_code
_entity_poly.pdbx_strand_id
1 'polypeptide(L)'
;MTAAQDIANWAVTADFAECTSARKTVVCSVVDTIGCFHAGWRDPVAQKTLSAARSWGSGNAAVFGTNERLAPLPAAFVNGVSAHALDYDDCET
;
A
#
# COMPACT_ATOMS: atom_id res chain seq x y z
N MET A 1 31.41 -3.20 -1.96
CA MET A 1 29.95 -3.01 -2.05
C MET A 1 29.36 -3.50 -0.73
N THR A 2 28.48 -2.73 -0.11
CA THR A 2 27.72 -3.18 1.08
C THR A 2 26.39 -3.78 0.63
N ALA A 3 25.74 -4.57 1.49
CA ALA A 3 24.42 -5.12 1.17
C ALA A 3 23.39 -4.03 0.79
N ALA A 4 23.45 -2.84 1.42
CA ALA A 4 22.59 -1.72 1.07
C ALA A 4 22.89 -1.17 -0.33
N GLN A 5 24.16 -1.12 -0.73
CA GLN A 5 24.55 -0.73 -2.09
C GLN A 5 24.13 -1.77 -3.12
N ASP A 6 24.21 -3.06 -2.79
CA ASP A 6 23.79 -4.15 -3.67
C ASP A 6 22.28 -4.08 -3.94
N ILE A 7 21.47 -3.93 -2.89
CA ILE A 7 20.01 -3.78 -3.02
C ILE A 7 19.64 -2.52 -3.79
N ALA A 8 20.29 -1.39 -3.50
CA ALA A 8 20.02 -0.13 -4.20
C ALA A 8 20.34 -0.24 -5.70
N ASN A 9 21.48 -0.86 -6.05
CA ASN A 9 21.86 -1.11 -7.43
C ASN A 9 20.82 -2.02 -8.11
N TRP A 10 20.47 -3.14 -7.47
CA TRP A 10 19.45 -4.05 -8.01
C TRP A 10 18.10 -3.34 -8.24
N ALA A 11 17.63 -2.55 -7.27
CA ALA A 11 16.33 -1.87 -7.35
C ALA A 11 16.22 -0.87 -8.52
N VAL A 12 17.35 -0.27 -8.95
CA VAL A 12 17.35 0.70 -10.07
C VAL A 12 17.72 0.09 -11.42
N THR A 13 18.32 -1.11 -11.44
CA THR A 13 18.74 -1.78 -12.69
C THR A 13 17.91 -3.00 -13.06
N ALA A 14 17.07 -3.52 -12.16
CA ALA A 14 16.23 -4.69 -12.45
C ALA A 14 15.24 -4.41 -13.59
N ASP A 15 15.09 -5.39 -14.50
CA ASP A 15 14.08 -5.35 -15.55
C ASP A 15 12.87 -6.20 -15.15
N PHE A 16 11.75 -5.53 -14.86
CA PHE A 16 10.49 -6.20 -14.52
C PHE A 16 9.94 -7.07 -15.64
N ALA A 17 10.33 -6.83 -16.90
CA ALA A 17 9.93 -7.68 -18.02
C ALA A 17 10.52 -9.11 -17.89
N GLU A 18 11.63 -9.27 -17.19
CA GLU A 18 12.26 -10.57 -16.93
C GLU A 18 11.57 -11.34 -15.79
N CYS A 19 10.83 -10.66 -14.90
CA CYS A 19 10.14 -11.27 -13.75
C CYS A 19 8.80 -11.95 -14.11
N THR A 20 8.77 -12.70 -15.20
CA THR A 20 7.53 -13.30 -15.75
C THR A 20 6.84 -14.27 -14.79
N SER A 21 7.61 -15.04 -14.00
CA SER A 21 7.09 -16.01 -13.03
C SER A 21 6.33 -15.35 -11.88
N ALA A 22 6.71 -14.12 -11.48
CA ALA A 22 6.10 -13.40 -10.36
C ALA A 22 4.80 -12.69 -10.74
N ARG A 23 4.52 -12.50 -12.03
CA ARG A 23 3.40 -11.68 -12.51
C ARG A 23 2.06 -12.11 -11.93
N LYS A 24 1.78 -13.42 -11.89
CA LYS A 24 0.54 -13.94 -11.33
C LYS A 24 0.44 -13.64 -9.83
N THR A 25 1.50 -13.91 -9.09
CA THR A 25 1.57 -13.63 -7.63
C THR A 25 1.33 -12.16 -7.35
N VAL A 26 2.02 -11.26 -8.06
CA VAL A 26 1.84 -9.81 -7.89
C VAL A 26 0.39 -9.39 -8.13
N VAL A 27 -0.25 -9.89 -9.20
CA VAL A 27 -1.66 -9.57 -9.47
C VAL A 27 -2.57 -10.09 -8.36
N CYS A 28 -2.35 -11.31 -7.87
CA CYS A 28 -3.11 -11.88 -6.77
C CYS A 28 -2.93 -11.06 -5.48
N SER A 29 -1.70 -10.73 -5.07
CA SER A 29 -1.43 -9.92 -3.88
C SER A 29 -2.04 -8.53 -3.96
N VAL A 30 -1.98 -7.86 -5.12
CA VAL A 30 -2.62 -6.54 -5.29
C VAL A 30 -4.13 -6.62 -5.12
N VAL A 31 -4.78 -7.63 -5.72
CA VAL A 31 -6.22 -7.83 -5.60
C VAL A 31 -6.61 -8.16 -4.15
N ASP A 32 -5.84 -9.03 -3.50
CA ASP A 32 -6.03 -9.43 -2.11
C ASP A 32 -5.91 -8.23 -1.16
N THR A 33 -4.83 -7.46 -1.29
CA THR A 33 -4.62 -6.21 -0.56
C THR A 33 -5.83 -5.28 -0.73
N ILE A 34 -6.30 -5.02 -1.96
CA ILE A 34 -7.49 -4.18 -2.20
C ILE A 34 -8.74 -4.75 -1.48
N GLY A 35 -8.87 -6.07 -1.38
CA GLY A 35 -9.89 -6.75 -0.59
C GLY A 35 -9.80 -6.41 0.90
N CYS A 36 -8.61 -6.56 1.50
CA CYS A 36 -8.37 -6.27 2.92
C CYS A 36 -8.63 -4.81 3.25
N PHE A 37 -8.19 -3.90 2.38
CA PHE A 37 -8.55 -2.49 2.40
C PHE A 37 -10.06 -2.23 2.49
N HIS A 38 -10.82 -2.86 1.60
CA HIS A 38 -12.27 -2.67 1.54
C HIS A 38 -12.98 -3.25 2.77
N ALA A 39 -12.43 -4.29 3.37
CA ALA A 39 -12.92 -4.82 4.64
C ALA A 39 -12.56 -3.89 5.83
N GLY A 40 -11.35 -3.33 5.83
CA GLY A 40 -10.77 -2.61 6.96
C GLY A 40 -11.02 -1.10 7.01
N TRP A 41 -11.46 -0.43 5.94
CA TRP A 41 -11.52 1.04 5.91
C TRP A 41 -12.43 1.67 6.99
N ARG A 42 -13.44 0.95 7.49
CA ARG A 42 -14.33 1.42 8.58
C ARG A 42 -13.82 1.10 9.98
N ASP A 43 -12.73 0.35 10.11
CA ASP A 43 -12.15 0.04 11.40
C ASP A 43 -11.77 1.33 12.16
N PRO A 44 -11.96 1.40 13.49
CA PRO A 44 -11.55 2.55 14.28
C PRO A 44 -10.10 3.01 14.04
N VAL A 45 -9.16 2.11 13.76
CA VAL A 45 -7.77 2.48 13.46
C VAL A 45 -7.65 3.22 12.13
N ALA A 46 -8.34 2.74 11.09
CA ALA A 46 -8.36 3.38 9.77
C ALA A 46 -9.01 4.77 9.84
N GLN A 47 -10.14 4.90 10.54
CA GLN A 47 -10.85 6.16 10.69
C GLN A 47 -10.06 7.21 11.50
N LYS A 48 -9.40 6.79 12.58
CA LYS A 48 -8.51 7.69 13.36
C LYS A 48 -7.31 8.14 12.53
N THR A 49 -6.73 7.23 11.74
CA THR A 49 -5.62 7.53 10.84
C THR A 49 -6.02 8.55 9.78
N LEU A 50 -7.17 8.36 9.12
CA LEU A 50 -7.72 9.32 8.17
C LEU A 50 -7.95 10.69 8.80
N SER A 51 -8.56 10.73 9.99
CA SER A 51 -8.81 11.97 10.73
C SER A 51 -7.52 12.78 10.95
N ALA A 52 -6.43 12.12 11.36
CA ALA A 52 -5.14 12.77 11.53
C ALA A 52 -4.54 13.24 10.20
N ALA A 53 -4.57 12.37 9.18
CA ALA A 53 -3.92 12.58 7.89
C ALA A 53 -4.55 13.70 7.04
N ARG A 54 -5.82 14.07 7.26
CA ARG A 54 -6.51 15.17 6.55
C ARG A 54 -5.76 16.50 6.59
N SER A 55 -5.02 16.75 7.66
CA SER A 55 -4.26 18.00 7.85
C SER A 55 -2.87 17.98 7.23
N TRP A 56 -2.39 16.84 6.71
CA TRP A 56 -0.99 16.66 6.30
C TRP A 56 -0.70 17.02 4.85
N GLY A 57 -1.73 17.43 4.10
CA GLY A 57 -1.58 17.93 2.74
C GLY A 57 -2.71 17.50 1.81
N SER A 58 -3.07 18.39 0.89
CA SER A 58 -4.04 18.12 -0.17
C SER A 58 -3.36 17.59 -1.43
N GLY A 59 -4.11 16.83 -2.22
CA GLY A 59 -3.63 16.25 -3.46
C GLY A 59 -4.70 15.39 -4.12
N ASN A 60 -4.27 14.62 -5.11
CA ASN A 60 -5.18 13.82 -5.94
C ASN A 60 -5.09 12.32 -5.66
N ALA A 61 -4.38 11.87 -4.62
CA ALA A 61 -4.30 10.45 -4.28
C ALA A 61 -5.56 10.02 -3.52
N ALA A 62 -6.18 8.92 -3.96
CA ALA A 62 -7.44 8.45 -3.37
C ALA A 62 -7.21 7.79 -2.00
N VAL A 63 -8.14 8.03 -1.08
CA VAL A 63 -8.30 7.23 0.15
C VAL A 63 -9.39 6.21 -0.10
N PHE A 64 -9.01 4.93 -0.22
CA PHE A 64 -9.95 3.88 -0.61
C PHE A 64 -11.06 3.69 0.44
N GLY A 65 -12.28 3.38 -0.03
CA GLY A 65 -13.47 3.28 0.82
C GLY A 65 -14.14 4.62 1.14
N THR A 66 -13.57 5.75 0.71
CA THR A 66 -14.10 7.11 0.95
C THR A 66 -14.18 7.93 -0.35
N ASN A 67 -14.75 9.13 -0.26
CA ASN A 67 -14.72 10.13 -1.34
C ASN A 67 -13.55 11.13 -1.20
N GLU A 68 -12.62 10.89 -0.26
CA GLU A 68 -11.53 11.82 0.03
C GLU A 68 -10.32 11.60 -0.88
N ARG A 69 -9.60 12.70 -1.12
CA ARG A 69 -8.29 12.69 -1.78
C ARG A 69 -7.31 13.51 -0.95
N LEU A 70 -6.11 12.97 -0.76
CA LEU A 70 -5.03 13.59 0.01
C LEU A 70 -3.77 13.69 -0.85
N ALA A 71 -2.73 14.31 -0.30
CA ALA A 71 -1.39 14.20 -0.86
C ALA A 71 -0.93 12.70 -0.90
N PRO A 72 0.01 12.31 -1.79
CA PRO A 72 0.39 10.91 -1.96
C PRO A 72 0.81 10.19 -0.68
N LEU A 73 1.62 10.83 0.16
CA LEU A 73 2.13 10.25 1.41
C LEU A 73 1.01 9.97 2.44
N PRO A 74 0.17 10.95 2.84
CA PRO A 74 -0.94 10.67 3.77
C PRO A 74 -1.98 9.72 3.19
N ALA A 75 -2.25 9.76 1.88
CA ALA A 75 -3.13 8.79 1.24
C ALA A 75 -2.57 7.37 1.40
N ALA A 76 -1.29 7.14 1.05
CA ALA A 76 -0.62 5.85 1.19
C ALA A 76 -0.62 5.34 2.65
N PHE A 77 -0.43 6.23 3.62
CA PHE A 77 -0.46 5.89 5.03
C PHE A 77 -1.84 5.40 5.51
N VAL A 78 -2.90 6.17 5.24
CA VAL A 78 -4.29 5.77 5.59
C VAL A 78 -4.64 4.46 4.90
N ASN A 79 -4.23 4.36 3.64
CA ASN A 79 -4.47 3.21 2.81
C ASN A 79 -3.79 1.96 3.41
N GLY A 80 -2.49 1.98 3.67
CA GLY A 80 -1.77 0.85 4.29
C GLY A 80 -2.36 0.43 5.64
N VAL A 81 -2.73 1.40 6.50
CA VAL A 81 -3.40 1.09 7.77
C VAL A 81 -4.75 0.40 7.56
N SER A 82 -5.51 0.79 6.53
CA SER A 82 -6.79 0.16 6.21
C SER A 82 -6.62 -1.28 5.70
N ALA A 83 -5.54 -1.55 4.95
CA ALA A 83 -5.20 -2.88 4.46
C ALA A 83 -4.94 -3.86 5.61
N HIS A 84 -4.19 -3.39 6.62
CA HIS A 84 -3.72 -4.20 7.73
C HIS A 84 -4.63 -4.10 8.97
N ALA A 85 -5.76 -3.38 8.88
CA ALA A 85 -6.63 -3.10 10.03
C ALA A 85 -7.23 -4.36 10.67
N LEU A 86 -7.42 -5.42 9.86
CA LEU A 86 -8.08 -6.66 10.26
C LEU A 86 -7.14 -7.87 10.30
N ASP A 87 -5.84 -7.67 10.04
CA ASP A 87 -4.83 -8.75 10.02
C ASP A 87 -5.20 -9.86 8.99
N TYR A 88 -5.64 -9.43 7.80
CA TYR A 88 -6.05 -10.31 6.69
C TYR A 88 -5.22 -10.16 5.43
N ASP A 89 -4.37 -9.14 5.35
CA ASP A 89 -3.38 -8.99 4.29
C ASP A 89 -2.43 -10.19 4.26
N ASP A 90 -1.70 -10.30 3.15
CA ASP A 90 -0.90 -11.47 2.86
C ASP A 90 0.19 -11.72 3.92
N CYS A 91 0.29 -12.98 4.34
CA CYS A 91 1.43 -13.48 5.10
C CYS A 91 2.38 -14.17 4.11
N GLU A 92 3.66 -13.79 4.14
CA GLU A 92 4.70 -14.43 3.32
C GLU A 92 4.76 -15.94 3.64
N THR A 93 4.63 -16.79 2.61
CA THR A 93 4.93 -18.24 2.67
C THR A 93 6.08 -18.59 1.76
#